data_AF-A0A6I5RJ13-F1
#
_entry.id   AF-A0A6I5RJ13-F1
#
_cell.length_a   1.000
_cell.length_b   1.000
_cell.length_c   1.000
_cell.angle_alpha   90.00
_cell.angle_beta   90.00
_cell.angle_gamma   90.00
#
_symmetry.space_group_name_H-M   'P 1'
#
loop_
_entity.id
_entity.type
_entity.pdbx_description
1 polymer ?
#
loop_
_entity_poly.entity_id
_entity_poly.type
_entity_poly.pdbx_seq_one_letter_code
_entity_poly.pdbx_strand_id
1 'polypeptide(L)'
;LRWQHVLIAGNVKGSLSMALAISLPFTLPDRAEVITLVFSTVLVSLVGQGLSLPWVVKRLRLSHSSEIRQRMEHLQLTMITAKAAQEELQHLLQFGSLSKSLYEELFATYQARIAASERDLRELYNQRMVDGVSTLEEQGYLDSTLRRLYLAEKGAINDALRQGLLSDEVTQTYIQALDEKLLSLKDD
;
A
#
# COMPACT_ATOMS: atom_id res chain seq x y z
N LEU A 1 14.54 13.23 17.43
CA LEU A 1 15.72 12.68 18.15
C LEU A 1 15.88 11.16 17.99
N ARG A 2 14.86 10.31 18.21
CA ARG A 2 14.97 8.84 18.11
C ARG A 2 15.43 8.29 16.74
N TRP A 3 14.97 8.89 15.64
CA TRP A 3 15.36 8.51 14.27
C TRP A 3 16.84 8.78 13.95
N GLN A 4 17.45 9.77 14.60
CA GLN A 4 18.86 10.11 14.37
C GLN A 4 19.79 8.99 14.82
N HIS A 5 19.47 8.30 15.92
CA HIS A 5 20.26 7.15 16.39
C HIS A 5 20.19 5.96 15.45
N VAL A 6 19.04 5.75 14.78
CA VAL A 6 18.89 4.70 13.76
C VAL A 6 19.68 5.02 12.50
N LEU A 7 19.64 6.28 12.04
CA LEU A 7 20.43 6.73 10.89
C LEU A 7 21.94 6.65 11.15
N ILE A 8 22.37 6.99 12.37
CA ILE A 8 23.78 6.87 12.76
C ILE A 8 24.20 5.40 12.88
N ALA A 9 23.36 4.54 13.46
CA ALA A 9 23.66 3.10 13.62
C ALA A 9 23.59 2.31 12.30
N GLY A 10 22.76 2.76 11.34
CA GLY A 10 22.66 2.17 10.00
C GLY A 10 23.68 2.69 8.99
N ASN A 11 24.55 3.63 9.37
CA ASN A 11 25.59 4.15 8.49
C ASN A 11 26.72 3.12 8.34
N VAL A 12 26.71 2.41 7.22
CA VAL A 12 27.70 1.38 6.89
C VAL A 12 29.04 2.03 6.53
N LYS A 13 30.06 1.86 7.38
CA LYS A 13 31.41 2.46 7.20
C LYS A 13 32.49 1.49 6.68
N GLY A 14 32.11 0.36 6.09
CA GLY A 14 33.06 -0.71 5.72
C GLY A 14 33.71 -0.61 4.33
N SER A 15 33.12 0.14 3.40
CA SER A 15 33.53 0.13 1.98
C SER A 15 34.92 0.74 1.75
N LEU A 16 35.21 1.89 2.39
CA LEU A 16 36.51 2.56 2.26
C LEU A 16 37.66 1.75 2.86
N SER A 17 37.45 1.18 4.04
CA SER A 17 38.46 0.33 4.71
C SER A 17 38.76 -0.92 3.90
N MET A 18 37.75 -1.54 3.27
CA MET A 18 37.96 -2.69 2.38
C MET A 18 38.72 -2.30 1.11
N ALA A 19 38.37 -1.17 0.48
CA ALA A 19 39.07 -0.67 -0.70
C ALA A 19 40.56 -0.40 -0.41
N LEU A 20 40.86 0.24 0.72
CA LEU A 20 42.24 0.47 1.16
C LEU A 20 42.98 -0.85 1.40
N ALA A 21 42.36 -1.82 2.06
CA ALA A 21 42.98 -3.11 2.34
C ALA A 21 43.35 -3.88 1.06
N ILE A 22 42.48 -3.86 0.04
CA ILE A 22 42.76 -4.50 -1.26
C ILE A 22 43.85 -3.75 -2.02
N SER A 23 43.89 -2.42 -1.89
CA SER A 23 44.85 -1.53 -2.56
C SER A 23 46.28 -1.63 -2.02
N LEU A 24 46.54 -2.42 -0.97
CA LEU A 24 47.90 -2.64 -0.49
C LEU A 24 48.79 -3.30 -1.56
N PRO A 25 50.03 -2.84 -1.73
CA PRO A 25 50.97 -3.36 -2.72
C PRO A 25 51.32 -4.84 -2.42
N PHE A 26 51.47 -5.64 -3.48
CA PHE A 26 51.78 -7.07 -3.38
C PHE A 26 53.14 -7.39 -2.74
N THR A 27 54.03 -6.41 -2.65
CA THR A 27 55.35 -6.51 -2.04
C THR A 27 55.33 -6.39 -0.51
N LEU A 28 54.17 -6.06 0.08
CA LEU A 28 54.05 -5.92 1.53
C LEU A 28 54.03 -7.30 2.20
N PRO A 29 54.96 -7.61 3.13
CA PRO A 29 54.87 -8.81 3.96
C PRO A 29 53.54 -8.81 4.74
N ASP A 30 52.97 -9.99 4.95
CA ASP A 30 51.73 -10.20 5.72
C ASP A 30 50.47 -9.49 5.18
N ARG A 31 50.48 -9.05 3.92
CA ARG A 31 49.31 -8.45 3.23
C ARG A 31 48.04 -9.30 3.35
N ALA A 32 48.17 -10.62 3.20
CA ALA A 32 47.03 -11.54 3.28
C ALA A 32 46.40 -11.55 4.69
N GLU A 33 47.21 -11.42 5.73
CA GLU A 33 46.75 -11.35 7.12
C GLU A 33 46.01 -10.04 7.38
N VAL A 34 46.54 -8.91 6.89
CA VAL A 34 45.89 -7.59 6.97
C VAL A 34 44.53 -7.60 6.26
N ILE A 35 44.45 -8.16 5.05
CA ILE A 35 43.19 -8.26 4.31
C ILE A 35 42.18 -9.13 5.05
N THR A 36 42.62 -10.27 5.59
CA THR A 36 41.76 -11.20 6.33
C THR A 36 41.19 -10.54 7.60
N LEU A 37 42.02 -9.80 8.33
CA LEU A 37 41.62 -9.06 9.53
C LEU A 37 40.59 -7.96 9.20
N VAL A 38 40.87 -7.14 8.18
CA VAL A 38 39.96 -6.06 7.77
C VAL A 38 38.64 -6.62 7.26
N PHE A 39 38.68 -7.65 6.42
CA PHE A 39 37.48 -8.29 5.89
C PHE A 39 36.64 -8.91 7.00
N SER A 40 37.26 -9.67 7.92
CA SER A 40 36.55 -10.28 9.04
C SER A 40 35.91 -9.23 9.95
N THR A 41 36.62 -8.14 10.23
CA THR A 41 36.12 -7.04 11.07
C THR A 41 34.94 -6.33 10.40
N VAL A 42 35.02 -6.03 9.10
CA VAL A 42 33.93 -5.40 8.33
C VAL A 42 32.73 -6.34 8.26
N LEU A 43 32.94 -7.63 7.98
CA LEU A 43 31.88 -8.63 7.89
C LEU A 43 31.12 -8.77 9.21
N VAL A 44 31.83 -8.94 10.33
CA VAL A 44 31.21 -9.03 11.67
C VAL A 44 30.44 -7.75 11.99
N SER A 45 30.99 -6.58 11.64
CA SER A 45 30.32 -5.31 11.83
C SER A 45 29.03 -5.19 11.00
N LEU A 46 29.05 -5.56 9.72
CA LEU A 46 27.88 -5.56 8.84
C LEU A 46 26.80 -6.53 9.32
N VAL A 47 27.18 -7.75 9.69
CA VAL A 47 26.25 -8.77 10.20
C VAL A 47 25.66 -8.32 11.53
N GLY A 48 26.50 -7.82 12.45
CA GLY A 48 26.04 -7.30 13.74
C GLY A 48 25.11 -6.11 13.60
N GLN A 49 25.43 -5.14 12.72
CA GLN A 49 24.56 -4.00 12.42
C GLN A 49 23.25 -4.46 11.76
N GLY A 50 23.31 -5.35 10.77
CA GLY A 50 22.16 -5.88 10.06
C GLY A 50 21.19 -6.66 10.96
N LEU A 51 21.70 -7.46 11.90
CA LEU A 51 20.87 -8.21 12.85
C LEU A 51 20.36 -7.34 14.02
N SER A 52 21.12 -6.33 14.43
CA SER A 52 20.72 -5.45 15.54
C SER A 52 19.71 -4.39 15.13
N LEU A 53 19.74 -3.91 13.88
CA LEU A 53 18.83 -2.87 13.39
C LEU A 53 17.34 -3.22 13.59
N PRO A 54 16.84 -4.42 13.19
CA PRO A 54 15.45 -4.80 13.40
C PRO A 54 15.05 -4.82 14.89
N TRP A 55 15.96 -5.27 15.76
CA TRP A 55 15.74 -5.31 17.20
C TRP A 55 15.67 -3.91 17.81
N VAL A 56 16.58 -3.02 17.41
CA VAL A 56 16.60 -1.60 17.83
C VAL A 56 15.35 -0.87 17.34
N VAL A 57 14.97 -1.03 16.07
CA VAL A 57 13.74 -0.45 15.49
C VAL A 57 12.49 -0.91 16.25
N LYS A 58 12.41 -2.21 16.57
CA LYS A 58 11.30 -2.78 17.36
C LYS A 58 11.28 -2.24 18.79
N ARG A 59 12.44 -2.11 19.44
CA ARG A 59 12.55 -1.64 20.84
C ARG A 59 12.29 -0.14 20.98
N LEU A 60 12.61 0.66 19.97
CA LEU A 60 12.28 2.10 19.95
C LEU A 60 10.81 2.38 19.57
N ARG A 61 9.99 1.35 19.32
CA ARG A 61 8.58 1.48 18.86
C ARG A 61 8.42 2.39 17.64
N LEU A 62 9.46 2.44 16.80
CA LEU A 62 9.43 3.13 15.50
C LEU A 62 8.56 2.37 14.50
N SER A 63 8.44 1.05 14.69
CA SER A 63 7.31 0.26 14.21
C SER A 63 6.15 0.45 15.19
N HIS A 64 5.53 1.62 15.13
CA HIS A 64 4.10 1.64 15.32
C HIS A 64 3.54 0.84 14.13
N SER A 65 3.02 -0.37 14.34
CA SER A 65 1.80 -0.71 13.59
C SER A 65 0.87 0.43 13.95
N SER A 66 0.80 1.42 13.06
CA SER A 66 0.30 2.74 13.44
C SER A 66 -1.10 2.54 13.99
N GLU A 67 -1.38 3.10 15.17
CA GLU A 67 -2.76 3.16 15.67
C GLU A 67 -3.69 3.69 14.56
N ILE A 68 -3.15 4.54 13.68
CA ILE A 68 -3.72 4.97 12.41
C ILE A 68 -4.07 3.79 11.48
N ARG A 69 -3.14 2.87 11.15
CA ARG A 69 -3.41 1.68 10.32
C ARG A 69 -4.47 0.79 10.95
N GLN A 70 -4.39 0.53 12.26
CA GLN A 70 -5.42 -0.26 12.96
C GLN A 70 -6.79 0.42 12.93
N ARG A 71 -6.83 1.75 13.11
CA ARG A 71 -8.07 2.54 13.02
C ARG A 71 -8.63 2.54 11.60
N MET A 72 -7.78 2.63 10.58
CA MET A 72 -8.16 2.50 9.17
C MET A 72 -8.74 1.11 8.88
N GLU A 73 -8.09 0.04 9.31
CA GLU A 73 -8.59 -1.34 9.15
C GLU A 73 -9.96 -1.51 9.83
N HIS A 74 -10.15 -0.96 11.02
CA HIS A 74 -11.43 -1.00 11.72
C HIS A 74 -12.54 -0.22 10.99
N LEU A 75 -12.22 0.95 10.43
CA LEU A 75 -13.16 1.74 9.62
C LEU A 75 -13.53 1.02 8.31
N GLN A 76 -12.56 0.40 7.64
CA GLN A 76 -12.80 -0.42 6.45
C GLN A 76 -13.68 -1.64 6.77
N LEU A 77 -13.40 -2.35 7.85
CA LEU A 77 -14.23 -3.47 8.33
C LEU A 77 -15.67 -3.01 8.58
N THR A 78 -15.84 -1.85 9.22
CA THR A 78 -17.17 -1.27 9.48
C THR A 78 -17.91 -0.97 8.18
N MET A 79 -17.21 -0.45 7.17
CA MET A 79 -17.79 -0.15 5.87
C MET A 79 -18.19 -1.41 5.10
N ILE A 80 -17.32 -2.44 5.07
CA ILE A 80 -17.59 -3.72 4.41
C ILE A 80 -18.82 -4.39 5.02
N THR A 81 -18.85 -4.49 6.35
CA THR A 81 -19.96 -5.13 7.08
C THR A 81 -21.27 -4.35 6.93
N ALA A 82 -21.23 -3.02 6.94
CA ALA A 82 -22.42 -2.20 6.73
C ALA A 82 -22.96 -2.28 5.30
N LYS A 83 -22.08 -2.31 4.28
CA LYS A 83 -22.48 -2.47 2.86
C LYS A 83 -23.09 -3.86 2.61
N ALA A 84 -22.48 -4.92 3.15
CA ALA A 84 -23.04 -6.26 3.07
C ALA A 84 -24.43 -6.35 3.74
N ALA A 85 -24.62 -5.69 4.88
CA ALA A 85 -25.93 -5.64 5.54
C ALA A 85 -26.99 -4.90 4.71
N GLN A 86 -26.62 -3.83 3.99
CA GLN A 86 -27.55 -3.13 3.10
C GLN A 86 -27.95 -3.99 1.89
N GLU A 87 -27.01 -4.74 1.32
CA GLU A 87 -27.28 -5.66 0.21
C GLU A 87 -28.26 -6.77 0.63
N GLU A 88 -28.06 -7.35 1.81
CA GLU A 88 -28.98 -8.35 2.38
C GLU A 88 -30.36 -7.73 2.66
N LEU A 89 -30.42 -6.50 3.17
CA LEU A 89 -31.67 -5.78 3.43
C LEU A 89 -32.49 -5.60 2.13
N GLN A 90 -31.82 -5.32 1.02
CA GLN A 90 -32.45 -5.22 -0.31
C GLN A 90 -33.01 -6.57 -0.76
N HIS A 91 -32.27 -7.66 -0.55
CA HIS A 91 -32.75 -9.01 -0.79
C HIS A 91 -34.02 -9.30 0.02
N LEU A 92 -34.01 -9.08 1.34
CA LEU A 92 -35.15 -9.36 2.21
C LEU A 92 -36.41 -8.56 1.83
N LEU A 93 -36.26 -7.31 1.38
CA LEU A 93 -37.36 -6.51 0.86
C LEU A 93 -37.93 -7.10 -0.43
N GLN A 94 -37.07 -7.52 -1.37
CA GLN A 94 -37.49 -8.11 -2.65
C GLN A 94 -38.26 -9.42 -2.46
N PHE A 95 -37.85 -10.26 -1.50
CA PHE A 95 -38.55 -11.51 -1.17
C PHE A 95 -39.78 -11.31 -0.27
N GLY A 96 -40.18 -10.07 0.02
CA GLY A 96 -41.35 -9.74 0.83
C GLY A 96 -41.26 -10.18 2.29
N SER A 97 -40.06 -10.57 2.75
CA SER A 97 -39.82 -11.03 4.13
C SER A 97 -39.64 -9.87 5.11
N LEU A 98 -39.54 -8.64 4.61
CA LEU A 98 -39.31 -7.43 5.40
C LEU A 98 -40.26 -6.32 4.95
N SER A 99 -40.86 -5.59 5.90
CA SER A 99 -41.78 -4.50 5.59
C SER A 99 -41.02 -3.27 5.06
N LYS A 100 -41.64 -2.50 4.16
CA LYS A 100 -41.01 -1.30 3.59
C LYS A 100 -40.60 -0.26 4.64
N SER A 101 -41.41 -0.07 5.68
CA SER A 101 -41.09 0.86 6.77
C SER A 101 -39.86 0.45 7.56
N LEU A 102 -39.72 -0.86 7.86
CA LEU A 102 -38.57 -1.39 8.57
C LEU A 102 -37.31 -1.37 7.68
N TYR A 103 -37.48 -1.57 6.36
CA TYR A 103 -36.39 -1.42 5.40
C TYR A 103 -35.84 0.00 5.43
N GLU A 104 -36.70 1.01 5.29
CA GLU A 104 -36.27 2.41 5.23
C GLU A 104 -35.53 2.83 6.50
N GLU A 105 -36.00 2.39 7.67
CA GLU A 105 -35.36 2.66 8.96
C GLU A 105 -33.96 2.02 9.08
N LEU A 106 -33.85 0.72 8.79
CA LEU A 106 -32.57 -0.01 8.86
C LEU A 106 -31.60 0.48 7.78
N PHE A 107 -32.09 0.74 6.58
CA PHE A 107 -31.29 1.27 5.47
C PHE A 107 -30.68 2.62 5.84
N ALA A 108 -31.47 3.53 6.40
CA ALA A 108 -30.98 4.84 6.87
C ALA A 108 -29.91 4.70 7.96
N THR A 109 -30.09 3.74 8.89
CA THR A 109 -29.13 3.46 9.96
C THR A 109 -27.79 2.99 9.41
N TYR A 110 -27.78 2.01 8.51
CA TYR A 110 -26.54 1.54 7.87
C TYR A 110 -25.91 2.61 6.97
N GLN A 111 -26.72 3.39 6.26
CA GLN A 111 -26.25 4.50 5.43
C GLN A 111 -25.52 5.56 6.27
N ALA A 112 -26.07 5.92 7.43
CA ALA A 112 -25.43 6.85 8.35
C ALA A 112 -24.09 6.31 8.87
N ARG A 113 -24.01 5.00 9.16
CA ARG A 113 -22.77 4.33 9.60
C ARG A 113 -21.70 4.31 8.52
N ILE A 114 -22.06 4.06 7.26
CA ILE A 114 -21.16 4.13 6.11
C ILE A 114 -20.65 5.57 5.96
N ALA A 115 -21.55 6.55 5.94
CA ALA A 115 -21.20 7.96 5.76
C ALA A 115 -20.31 8.50 6.89
N ALA A 116 -20.49 8.03 8.14
CA ALA A 116 -19.60 8.36 9.25
C ALA A 116 -18.21 7.71 9.06
N SER A 117 -18.17 6.42 8.72
CA SER A 117 -16.90 5.70 8.54
C SER A 117 -16.07 6.25 7.37
N GLU A 118 -16.73 6.67 6.28
CA GLU A 118 -16.09 7.31 5.12
C GLU A 118 -15.53 8.70 5.48
N ARG A 119 -16.25 9.48 6.29
CA ARG A 119 -15.76 10.77 6.80
C ARG A 119 -14.51 10.60 7.66
N ASP A 120 -14.53 9.66 8.60
CA ASP A 120 -13.39 9.38 9.47
C ASP A 120 -12.18 8.88 8.68
N LEU A 121 -12.39 8.02 7.68
CA LEU A 121 -11.32 7.57 6.79
C LEU A 121 -10.69 8.74 6.04
N ARG A 122 -11.53 9.62 5.48
CA ARG A 122 -11.06 10.81 4.75
C ARG A 122 -10.29 11.76 5.66
N GLU A 123 -10.71 11.94 6.90
CA GLU A 123 -9.98 12.76 7.88
C GLU A 123 -8.61 12.15 8.23
N LEU A 124 -8.53 10.84 8.44
CA LEU A 124 -7.26 10.15 8.66
C LEU A 124 -6.33 10.26 7.44
N TYR A 125 -6.87 10.19 6.23
CA TYR A 125 -6.10 10.43 5.00
C TYR A 125 -5.60 11.87 4.92
N ASN A 126 -6.46 12.85 5.16
CA ASN A 126 -6.08 14.27 5.13
C ASN A 126 -5.01 14.61 6.17
N GLN A 127 -5.12 14.08 7.40
CA GLN A 127 -4.10 14.28 8.45
C GLN A 127 -2.73 13.72 8.01
N ARG A 128 -2.74 12.55 7.36
CA ARG A 128 -1.54 11.88 6.85
C ARG A 128 -0.91 12.62 5.65
N MET A 129 -1.71 13.25 4.78
CA MET A 129 -1.19 14.11 3.70
C MET A 129 -0.45 15.33 4.25
N VAL A 130 -0.97 15.95 5.32
CA VAL A 130 -0.35 17.14 5.95
C VAL A 130 1.02 16.81 6.56
N ASP A 131 1.20 15.59 7.07
CA ASP A 131 2.47 15.14 7.66
C ASP A 131 3.52 14.68 6.62
N GLY A 132 3.20 14.64 5.32
CA GLY A 132 4.16 14.42 4.23
C GLY A 132 4.81 13.03 4.15
N VAL A 133 4.32 12.04 4.90
CA VAL A 133 4.97 10.71 5.04
C VAL A 133 4.46 9.65 4.05
N SER A 134 3.35 9.85 3.33
CA SER A 134 2.78 8.75 2.51
C SER A 134 1.89 9.19 1.34
N THR A 135 2.39 10.03 0.44
CA THR A 135 1.70 10.34 -0.82
C THR A 135 1.65 9.12 -1.76
N LEU A 136 2.66 8.24 -1.68
CA LEU A 136 2.83 7.08 -2.58
C LEU A 136 1.84 5.92 -2.32
N GLU A 137 1.47 5.64 -1.06
CA GLU A 137 0.49 4.57 -0.75
C GLU A 137 -0.94 4.95 -1.21
N GLU A 138 -1.26 6.24 -1.24
CA GLU A 138 -2.61 6.76 -1.55
C GLU A 138 -2.87 6.83 -3.07
N GLN A 139 -1.88 7.28 -3.85
CA GLN A 139 -1.91 7.18 -5.31
C GLN A 139 -2.09 5.73 -5.76
N GLY A 140 -1.30 4.79 -5.20
CA GLY A 140 -1.42 3.38 -5.55
C GLY A 140 -2.81 2.75 -5.25
N TYR A 141 -3.50 3.17 -4.18
CA TYR A 141 -4.84 2.66 -3.87
C TYR A 141 -5.91 3.19 -4.83
N LEU A 142 -5.90 4.51 -5.09
CA LEU A 142 -6.81 5.14 -6.05
C LEU A 142 -6.60 4.56 -7.45
N ASP A 143 -5.34 4.44 -7.89
CA ASP A 143 -5.00 3.90 -9.20
C ASP A 143 -5.42 2.44 -9.33
N SER A 144 -5.25 1.63 -8.27
CA SER A 144 -5.72 0.24 -8.26
C SER A 144 -7.25 0.10 -8.36
N THR A 145 -8.00 1.09 -7.86
CA THR A 145 -9.46 1.10 -7.88
C THR A 145 -9.96 1.54 -9.24
N LEU A 146 -9.41 2.65 -9.77
CA LEU A 146 -9.69 3.13 -11.13
C LEU A 146 -9.36 2.06 -12.17
N ARG A 147 -8.21 1.38 -12.03
CA ARG A 147 -7.84 0.27 -12.90
C ARG A 147 -8.87 -0.86 -12.87
N ARG A 148 -9.35 -1.26 -11.69
CA ARG A 148 -10.41 -2.28 -11.56
C ARG A 148 -11.70 -1.86 -12.26
N LEU A 149 -12.09 -0.60 -12.11
CA LEU A 149 -13.29 -0.06 -12.75
C LEU A 149 -13.15 -0.04 -14.28
N TYR A 150 -12.05 0.50 -14.82
CA TYR A 150 -11.81 0.53 -16.26
C TYR A 150 -11.71 -0.87 -16.89
N LEU A 151 -11.15 -1.85 -16.16
CA LEU A 151 -11.15 -3.24 -16.61
C LEU A 151 -12.57 -3.84 -16.64
N ALA A 152 -13.42 -3.52 -15.66
CA ALA A 152 -14.81 -3.95 -15.65
C ALA A 152 -15.61 -3.33 -16.80
N GLU A 153 -15.43 -2.02 -17.06
CA GLU A 153 -16.03 -1.33 -18.22
C GLU A 153 -15.60 -1.98 -19.54
N LYS A 154 -14.31 -2.23 -19.72
CA LYS A 154 -13.77 -2.92 -20.91
C LYS A 154 -14.34 -4.33 -21.06
N GLY A 155 -14.51 -5.06 -19.94
CA GLY A 155 -15.16 -6.37 -19.92
C GLY A 155 -16.60 -6.33 -20.43
N ALA A 156 -17.41 -5.41 -19.90
CA ALA A 156 -18.80 -5.24 -20.29
C ALA A 156 -18.96 -4.88 -21.78
N ILE A 157 -18.08 -4.00 -22.29
CA ILE A 157 -18.05 -3.62 -23.71
C ILE A 157 -17.72 -4.84 -24.59
N ASN A 158 -16.73 -5.64 -24.22
CA ASN A 158 -16.33 -6.81 -24.98
C ASN A 158 -17.43 -7.89 -24.98
N ASP A 159 -18.13 -8.07 -23.86
CA ASP A 159 -19.27 -8.98 -23.77
C ASP A 159 -20.44 -8.51 -24.65
N ALA A 160 -20.73 -7.21 -24.69
CA ALA A 160 -21.74 -6.64 -25.58
C ALA A 160 -21.38 -6.82 -27.08
N LEU A 161 -20.10 -6.73 -27.43
CA LEU A 161 -19.60 -7.00 -28.79
C LEU A 161 -19.74 -8.49 -29.15
N ARG A 162 -19.40 -9.40 -28.23
CA ARG A 162 -19.61 -10.86 -28.42
C ARG A 162 -21.07 -11.23 -28.62
N GLN A 163 -21.99 -10.52 -27.97
CA GLN A 163 -23.43 -10.71 -28.10
C GLN A 163 -24.04 -10.04 -29.34
N GLY A 164 -23.24 -9.31 -30.14
CA GLY A 164 -23.71 -8.58 -31.32
C GLY A 164 -24.58 -7.36 -31.00
N LEU A 165 -24.57 -6.87 -29.75
CA LEU A 165 -25.35 -5.71 -29.31
C LEU A 165 -24.73 -4.38 -29.75
N LEU A 166 -23.42 -4.37 -30.03
CA LEU A 166 -22.66 -3.20 -30.44
C LEU A 166 -21.82 -3.50 -31.69
N SER A 167 -21.70 -2.49 -32.58
CA SER A 167 -20.79 -2.55 -33.74
C SER A 167 -19.34 -2.34 -33.31
N ASP A 168 -18.40 -3.00 -33.98
CA ASP A 168 -16.96 -2.88 -33.74
C ASP A 168 -16.47 -1.43 -33.92
N GLU A 169 -17.03 -0.70 -34.90
CA GLU A 169 -16.67 0.68 -35.22
C GLU A 169 -16.95 1.68 -34.07
N VAL A 170 -18.06 1.49 -33.34
CA VAL A 170 -18.45 2.35 -32.20
C VAL A 170 -17.62 1.99 -30.97
N THR A 171 -17.24 0.72 -30.86
CA THR A 171 -16.56 0.13 -29.70
C THR A 171 -15.07 0.44 -29.68
N GLN A 172 -14.41 0.44 -30.84
CA GLN A 172 -12.98 0.72 -31.00
C GLN A 172 -12.54 2.04 -30.37
N THR A 173 -13.24 3.14 -30.65
CA THR A 173 -12.91 4.47 -30.13
C THR A 173 -12.99 4.53 -28.60
N TYR A 174 -13.96 3.84 -28.00
CA TYR A 174 -14.16 3.84 -26.55
C TYR A 174 -13.14 2.97 -25.82
N ILE A 175 -12.79 1.81 -26.40
CA ILE A 175 -11.73 0.94 -25.87
C ILE A 175 -10.38 1.65 -25.93
N GLN A 176 -10.08 2.38 -27.01
CA GLN A 176 -8.83 3.14 -27.13
C GLN A 176 -8.72 4.21 -26.02
N ALA A 177 -9.79 4.96 -25.76
CA ALA A 177 -9.82 5.94 -24.68
C ALA A 177 -9.66 5.30 -23.28
N LEU A 178 -10.19 4.10 -23.07
CA LEU A 178 -10.00 3.34 -21.82
C LEU A 178 -8.57 2.81 -21.68
N ASP A 179 -7.96 2.36 -22.76
CA ASP A 179 -6.58 1.88 -22.76
C ASP A 179 -5.59 3.01 -22.49
N GLU A 180 -5.85 4.22 -23.01
CA GLU A 180 -5.07 5.41 -22.68
C GLU A 180 -5.15 5.77 -21.19
N LYS A 181 -6.35 5.74 -20.61
CA LYS A 181 -6.55 5.95 -19.15
C LYS A 181 -5.89 4.85 -18.30
N LEU A 182 -5.85 3.61 -18.78
CA LEU A 182 -5.18 2.51 -18.10
C LEU A 182 -3.66 2.63 -18.16
N LEU A 183 -3.11 3.16 -19.26
CA LEU A 183 -1.69 3.44 -19.44
C LEU A 183 -1.24 4.57 -18.52
N SER A 184 -2.03 5.65 -18.40
CA SER A 184 -1.69 6.77 -17.52
C SER A 184 -1.64 6.41 -16.03
N LEU A 185 -2.25 5.29 -15.61
CA LEU A 185 -2.21 4.78 -14.23
C LEU A 185 -0.98 3.91 -13.93
N LYS A 186 -0.09 3.68 -14.90
CA LYS A 186 1.06 2.74 -14.78
C LYS A 186 2.42 3.45 -14.70
N ASP A 187 2.47 4.76 -14.94
CA ASP A 187 3.72 5.51 -15.16
C ASP A 187 4.31 6.24 -13.93
N ASP A 188 3.84 5.97 -12.71
CA ASP A 188 4.45 6.43 -11.43
C ASP A 188 4.83 5.25 -10.51
#